data_AF-A0A9D1EAF1-F1
#
_entry.id   AF-A0A9D1EAF1-F1
#
_cell.length_a   1.000
_cell.length_b   1.000
_cell.length_c   1.000
_cell.angle_alpha   90.00
_cell.angle_beta   90.00
_cell.angle_gamma   90.00
#
_symmetry.space_group_name_H-M   'P 1'
#
loop_
_entity.id
_entity.type
_entity.pdbx_description
1 polymer ?
#
loop_
_entity_poly.entity_id
_entity_poly.type
_entity_poly.pdbx_seq_one_letter_code
_entity_poly.pdbx_strand_id
1 'polypeptide(L)'
;MEETFKTQEDKRKRGRRTKEEMERVRMERSQRIRETFPICKAHSDCHAFQDGRCAALADTDFGGRDCPFYKNREENRKEQKDGLEHLIRTGRTDLIAKYKKPLGELGILEASDEYTVQAARELEQYSRDYLRGLLSCSSDGDVSAGGAIEEDDWDD
;
A
#
# COMPACT_ATOMS: atom_id res chain seq x y z
N MET A 1 -34.26 -48.86 24.71
CA MET A 1 -34.74 -47.47 24.59
C MET A 1 -33.81 -46.61 25.43
N GLU A 2 -32.53 -46.48 25.07
CA GLU A 2 -32.01 -45.71 23.92
C GLU A 2 -32.59 -44.28 23.99
N GLU A 3 -31.84 -43.18 24.16
CA GLU A 3 -30.52 -42.89 23.62
C GLU A 3 -29.69 -41.99 24.54
N THR A 4 -28.40 -42.22 24.45
CA THR A 4 -27.29 -41.64 25.18
C THR A 4 -26.86 -40.27 24.65
N PHE A 5 -26.57 -39.35 25.56
CA PHE A 5 -25.32 -38.59 25.64
C PHE A 5 -24.61 -38.33 24.29
N LYS A 6 -24.96 -37.24 23.59
CA LYS A 6 -24.05 -36.57 22.63
C LYS A 6 -24.25 -35.05 22.62
N THR A 7 -23.99 -34.41 23.75
CA THR A 7 -23.53 -33.01 23.79
C THR A 7 -22.06 -32.97 24.19
N GLN A 8 -21.25 -33.66 23.41
CA GLN A 8 -19.81 -33.44 23.34
C GLN A 8 -19.43 -33.60 21.88
N GLU A 9 -19.19 -32.47 21.21
CA GLU A 9 -18.11 -32.32 20.22
C GLU A 9 -18.12 -30.93 19.58
N ASP A 10 -18.15 -29.86 20.39
CA ASP A 10 -17.57 -28.56 20.01
C ASP A 10 -16.03 -28.66 20.07
N LYS A 11 -15.50 -29.69 19.39
CA LYS A 11 -14.08 -29.86 19.15
C LYS A 11 -13.68 -28.75 18.21
N ARG A 12 -13.16 -27.69 18.81
CA ARG A 12 -12.32 -26.63 18.24
C ARG A 12 -11.18 -27.22 17.42
N LYS A 13 -11.48 -27.80 16.26
CA LYS A 13 -10.51 -27.94 15.18
C LYS A 13 -10.37 -26.53 14.64
N ARG A 14 -9.32 -25.81 15.08
CA ARG A 14 -8.91 -24.56 14.43
C ARG A 14 -8.42 -24.93 13.03
N GLY A 15 -9.37 -25.18 12.13
CA GLY A 15 -9.10 -25.31 10.71
C GLY A 15 -8.46 -24.02 10.22
N ARG A 16 -7.52 -24.14 9.29
CA ARG A 16 -6.98 -23.01 8.56
C ARG A 16 -8.15 -22.34 7.85
N ARG A 17 -8.64 -21.23 8.39
CA ARG A 17 -9.69 -20.42 7.76
C ARG A 17 -9.27 -20.07 6.34
N THR A 18 -10.21 -20.12 5.40
CA THR A 18 -9.94 -19.71 4.03
C THR A 18 -9.68 -18.19 4.00
N LYS A 19 -9.01 -17.70 2.95
CA LYS A 19 -8.74 -16.26 2.78
C LYS A 19 -10.05 -15.45 2.84
N GLU A 20 -11.10 -15.93 2.18
CA GLU A 20 -12.41 -15.28 2.17
C GLU A 20 -13.08 -15.28 3.54
N GLU A 21 -12.97 -16.35 4.32
CA GLU A 21 -13.50 -16.40 5.68
C GLU A 21 -12.80 -15.39 6.59
N MET A 22 -11.48 -15.27 6.49
CA MET A 22 -10.71 -14.27 7.22
C MET A 22 -11.09 -12.84 6.83
N GLU A 23 -11.35 -12.60 5.55
CA GLU A 23 -11.79 -11.32 5.03
C GLU A 23 -13.19 -10.94 5.50
N ARG A 24 -14.14 -11.88 5.47
CA ARG A 24 -15.49 -11.72 6.06
C ARG A 24 -15.43 -11.34 7.53
N VAL A 25 -14.67 -12.10 8.34
CA VAL A 25 -14.50 -11.81 9.78
C VAL A 25 -13.88 -10.42 10.01
N ARG A 26 -12.93 -9.99 9.16
CA ARG A 26 -12.36 -8.64 9.24
C ARG A 26 -13.41 -7.58 8.90
N MET A 27 -14.18 -7.75 7.83
CA MET A 27 -15.22 -6.80 7.43
C MET A 27 -16.31 -6.67 8.50
N GLU A 28 -16.80 -7.78 9.05
CA GLU A 28 -17.77 -7.78 10.14
C GLU A 28 -17.24 -7.05 11.37
N ARG A 29 -15.97 -7.29 11.74
CA ARG A 29 -15.34 -6.57 12.85
C ARG A 29 -15.24 -5.07 12.57
N SER A 30 -14.84 -4.69 11.36
CA SER A 30 -14.75 -3.29 10.95
C SER A 30 -16.12 -2.59 10.99
N GLN A 31 -17.18 -3.26 10.55
CA GLN A 31 -18.55 -2.74 10.63
C GLN A 31 -18.98 -2.51 12.08
N ARG A 32 -18.79 -3.51 12.96
CA ARG A 32 -19.11 -3.36 14.40
C ARG A 32 -18.35 -2.19 15.04
N ILE A 33 -17.08 -1.98 14.68
CA ILE A 33 -16.32 -0.84 15.17
C ILE A 33 -16.92 0.47 14.66
N ARG A 34 -17.28 0.55 13.37
CA ARG A 34 -17.91 1.76 12.80
C ARG A 34 -19.22 2.12 13.49
N GLU A 35 -20.02 1.14 13.88
CA GLU A 35 -21.28 1.37 14.61
C GLU A 35 -21.08 1.98 16.00
N THR A 36 -19.90 1.80 16.60
CA THR A 36 -19.55 2.42 17.89
C THR A 36 -19.15 3.89 17.79
N PHE A 37 -18.85 4.39 16.58
CA PHE A 37 -18.44 5.78 16.39
C PHE A 37 -19.60 6.76 16.64
N PRO A 38 -19.34 7.92 17.25
CA PRO A 38 -20.37 8.93 17.49
C PRO A 38 -20.91 9.49 16.16
N ILE A 39 -22.19 9.86 16.19
CA ILE A 39 -22.87 10.44 15.01
C ILE A 39 -22.37 11.87 14.82
N CYS A 40 -21.83 12.15 13.64
CA CYS A 40 -21.37 13.49 13.28
C CYS A 40 -22.32 14.09 12.25
N LYS A 41 -22.93 15.23 12.57
CA LYS A 41 -23.80 15.98 11.65
C LYS A 41 -23.23 17.33 11.22
N ALA A 42 -22.11 17.75 11.82
CA ALA A 42 -21.54 19.07 11.59
C ALA A 42 -20.90 19.21 10.20
N HIS A 43 -20.09 18.23 9.79
CA HIS A 43 -19.28 18.33 8.57
C HIS A 43 -19.24 17.00 7.81
N SER A 44 -19.95 16.91 6.68
CA SER A 44 -19.94 15.74 5.80
C SER A 44 -18.69 15.65 4.92
N ASP A 45 -18.00 16.77 4.74
CA ASP A 45 -16.76 16.92 3.98
C ASP A 45 -15.50 16.71 4.83
N CYS A 46 -15.66 16.43 6.13
CA CYS A 46 -14.55 16.18 7.02
C CYS A 46 -13.79 14.90 6.63
N HIS A 47 -12.46 14.92 6.76
CA HIS A 47 -11.63 13.73 6.54
C HIS A 47 -12.01 12.54 7.44
N ALA A 48 -12.45 12.82 8.67
CA ALA A 48 -12.86 11.81 9.64
C ALA A 48 -14.32 11.33 9.47
N PHE A 49 -15.08 11.92 8.56
CA PHE A 49 -16.48 11.57 8.34
C PHE A 49 -16.59 10.26 7.54
N GLN A 50 -17.21 9.25 8.14
CA GLN A 50 -17.52 7.95 7.52
C GLN A 50 -18.99 7.59 7.82
N ASP A 51 -19.80 7.48 6.76
CA ASP A 51 -21.21 7.03 6.84
C ASP A 51 -22.05 7.71 7.93
N GLY A 52 -21.92 9.04 8.10
CA GLY A 52 -22.66 9.80 9.12
C GLY A 52 -22.01 9.82 10.51
N ARG A 53 -20.81 9.27 10.66
CA ARG A 53 -20.11 9.11 11.95
C ARG A 53 -18.70 9.66 11.92
N CYS A 54 -18.17 10.03 13.10
CA CYS A 54 -16.79 10.48 13.25
C CYS A 54 -15.88 9.30 13.58
N ALA A 55 -14.99 8.94 12.66
CA ALA A 55 -14.00 7.87 12.89
C ALA A 55 -12.79 8.31 13.73
N ALA A 56 -12.62 9.62 13.97
CA ALA A 56 -11.44 10.17 14.65
C ALA A 56 -11.66 10.38 16.16
N LEU A 57 -12.89 10.68 16.59
CA LEU A 57 -13.20 11.08 17.95
C LEU A 57 -14.21 10.13 18.58
N ALA A 58 -14.13 9.96 19.90
CA ALA A 58 -15.08 9.16 20.68
C ALA A 58 -16.36 9.94 21.04
N ASP A 59 -16.27 11.28 21.06
CA ASP A 59 -17.39 12.20 21.32
C ASP A 59 -17.38 13.34 20.29
N THR A 60 -18.58 13.80 19.95
CA THR A 60 -18.83 14.88 18.98
C THR A 60 -19.63 16.04 19.57
N ASP A 61 -19.98 15.99 20.86
CA ASP A 61 -20.58 17.13 21.54
C ASP A 61 -19.50 18.09 22.05
N PHE A 62 -19.47 19.30 21.49
CA PHE A 62 -18.57 20.38 21.88
C PHE A 62 -19.31 21.52 22.58
N GLY A 63 -20.47 21.25 23.18
CA GLY A 63 -21.27 22.26 23.86
C GLY A 63 -21.85 23.30 22.89
N GLY A 64 -22.30 22.84 21.72
CA GLY A 64 -22.89 23.68 20.67
C GLY A 64 -21.88 24.47 19.83
N ARG A 65 -20.58 24.20 19.94
CA ARG A 65 -19.52 24.77 19.09
C ARG A 65 -19.22 23.85 17.91
N ASP A 66 -18.60 24.42 16.87
CA ASP A 66 -18.05 23.65 15.76
C ASP A 66 -16.90 22.74 16.21
N CYS A 67 -16.66 21.66 15.46
CA CYS A 67 -15.62 20.69 15.78
C CYS A 67 -14.22 21.33 15.66
N PRO A 68 -13.43 21.40 16.74
CA PRO A 68 -12.10 22.01 16.70
C PRO A 68 -11.08 21.20 15.90
N PHE A 69 -11.38 19.92 15.64
CA PHE A 69 -10.57 19.03 14.81
C PHE A 69 -11.11 18.90 13.38
N TYR A 70 -12.06 19.77 12.99
CA TYR A 70 -12.56 19.77 11.63
C TYR A 70 -11.42 20.05 10.65
N LYS A 71 -11.42 19.27 9.58
CA LYS A 71 -10.51 19.42 8.47
C LYS A 71 -11.13 18.84 7.22
N ASN A 72 -11.05 19.60 6.14
CA ASN A 72 -11.56 19.15 4.85
C ASN A 72 -10.71 17.98 4.31
N ARG A 73 -11.34 17.06 3.58
CA ARG A 73 -10.68 15.93 2.92
C ARG A 73 -9.55 16.36 1.97
N GLU A 74 -9.73 17.44 1.24
CA GLU A 74 -8.75 17.94 0.27
C GLU A 74 -7.53 18.55 0.96
N GLU A 75 -7.76 19.40 1.96
CA GLU A 75 -6.69 20.00 2.77
C GLU A 75 -5.87 18.92 3.46
N ASN A 76 -6.53 17.94 4.07
CA ASN A 76 -5.86 16.83 4.72
C ASN A 76 -5.02 16.00 3.74
N ARG A 77 -5.53 15.75 2.53
CA ARG A 77 -4.79 15.02 1.49
C ARG A 77 -3.56 15.81 1.02
N LYS A 78 -3.69 17.14 0.87
CA LYS A 78 -2.57 18.02 0.51
C LYS A 78 -1.47 17.96 1.56
N GLU A 79 -1.82 18.12 2.84
CA GLU A 79 -0.83 18.05 3.92
C GLU A 79 -0.17 16.67 4.06
N GLN A 80 -0.91 15.60 3.78
CA GLN A 80 -0.34 14.26 3.73
C GLN A 80 0.71 14.12 2.61
N LYS A 81 0.48 14.75 1.44
CA LYS A 81 1.48 14.83 0.36
C LYS A 81 2.68 15.67 0.79
N ASP A 82 2.46 16.86 1.35
CA ASP A 82 3.53 17.74 1.82
C ASP A 82 4.40 17.06 2.89
N GLY A 83 3.76 16.30 3.79
CA GLY A 83 4.44 15.50 4.81
C GLY A 83 5.27 14.36 4.21
N LEU A 84 4.76 13.68 3.19
CA LEU A 84 5.52 12.65 2.46
C LEU A 84 6.74 13.27 1.75
N GLU A 85 6.57 14.40 1.06
CA GLU A 85 7.67 15.12 0.42
C GLU A 85 8.74 15.52 1.44
N HIS A 86 8.34 15.99 2.62
CA HIS A 86 9.26 16.31 3.69
C HIS A 86 10.04 15.08 4.19
N LEU A 87 9.39 13.93 4.32
CA LEU A 87 10.04 12.67 4.70
C LEU A 87 11.06 12.22 3.65
N ILE A 88 10.72 12.35 2.37
CA ILE A 88 11.63 12.06 1.25
C ILE A 88 12.84 12.99 1.31
N ARG A 89 12.61 14.30 1.45
CA ARG A 89 13.66 15.31 1.53
C ARG A 89 14.62 15.10 2.71
N THR A 90 14.09 14.65 3.84
CA THR A 90 14.88 14.37 5.05
C THR A 90 15.56 13.00 4.98
N GLY A 91 15.26 12.18 3.98
CA GLY A 91 15.82 10.83 3.83
C GLY A 91 15.28 9.80 4.84
N ARG A 92 14.14 10.07 5.48
CA ARG A 92 13.49 9.17 6.46
C ARG A 92 12.71 8.05 5.76
N THR A 93 13.41 7.28 4.95
CA THR A 93 12.86 6.15 4.19
C THR A 93 12.36 5.03 5.10
N ASP A 94 12.86 4.94 6.34
CA ASP A 94 12.37 4.06 7.40
C ASP A 94 10.88 4.28 7.71
N LEU A 95 10.47 5.55 7.83
CA LEU A 95 9.08 5.91 8.09
C LEU A 95 8.21 5.65 6.86
N ILE A 96 8.71 5.97 5.67
CA ILE A 96 8.00 5.70 4.41
C ILE A 96 7.76 4.19 4.25
N ALA A 97 8.78 3.36 4.52
CA ALA A 97 8.67 1.91 4.46
C ALA A 97 7.66 1.37 5.49
N LYS A 98 7.72 1.85 6.74
CA LYS A 98 6.79 1.45 7.81
C LYS A 98 5.33 1.77 7.46
N TYR A 99 5.08 2.92 6.85
CA TYR A 99 3.73 3.41 6.52
C TYR A 99 3.35 3.23 5.05
N LYS A 100 4.08 2.40 4.28
CA LYS A 100 3.83 2.19 2.86
C LYS A 100 2.40 1.73 2.55
N LYS A 101 1.85 0.80 3.34
CA LYS A 101 0.47 0.30 3.16
C LYS A 101 -0.58 1.40 3.38
N PRO A 102 -0.63 2.10 4.53
CA PRO A 102 -1.62 3.15 4.74
C PRO A 102 -1.43 4.33 3.78
N LEU A 103 -0.19 4.70 3.42
CA LEU A 103 0.05 5.74 2.43
C LEU A 103 -0.45 5.35 1.02
N GLY A 104 -0.38 4.06 0.67
CA GLY A 104 -0.95 3.52 -0.56
C GLY A 104 -2.48 3.46 -0.54
N GLU A 105 -3.09 3.04 0.57
CA GLU A 105 -4.56 3.04 0.74
C GLU A 105 -5.16 4.45 0.66
N LEU A 106 -4.40 5.46 1.11
CA LEU A 106 -4.78 6.88 1.00
C LEU A 106 -4.52 7.46 -0.40
N GLY A 107 -3.92 6.70 -1.33
CA GLY A 107 -3.57 7.17 -2.67
C GLY A 107 -2.50 8.27 -2.68
N ILE A 108 -1.70 8.38 -1.61
CA ILE A 108 -0.62 9.39 -1.52
C ILE A 108 0.62 8.88 -2.25
N LEU A 109 0.92 7.59 -2.10
CA LEU A 109 1.91 6.90 -2.94
C LEU A 109 1.21 6.55 -4.26
N GLU A 110 1.17 7.52 -5.17
CA GLU A 110 0.69 7.27 -6.52
C GLU A 110 1.54 6.15 -7.12
N ALA A 111 0.86 5.07 -7.51
CA ALA A 111 1.48 3.96 -8.20
C ALA A 111 1.91 4.47 -9.57
N SER A 112 3.22 4.71 -9.72
CA SER A 112 3.89 5.05 -10.98
C SER A 112 3.17 6.12 -11.79
N ASP A 113 3.58 7.38 -11.62
CA ASP A 113 3.19 8.45 -12.53
C ASP A 113 3.45 8.02 -14.00
N GLU A 114 2.63 8.45 -14.96
CA GLU A 114 2.68 7.97 -16.36
C GLU A 114 4.10 8.08 -16.95
N TYR A 115 4.83 9.12 -16.52
CA TYR A 115 6.24 9.32 -16.82
C TYR A 115 7.13 8.14 -16.41
N THR A 116 6.95 7.60 -15.20
CA THR A 116 7.75 6.47 -14.70
C THR A 116 7.45 5.16 -15.44
N VAL A 117 6.20 4.96 -15.87
CA VAL A 117 5.80 3.83 -16.71
C VAL A 117 6.42 3.94 -18.10
N GLN A 118 6.37 5.13 -18.69
CA GLN A 118 6.96 5.42 -19.99
C GLN A 118 8.50 5.26 -19.96
N ALA A 119 9.17 5.82 -18.96
CA ALA A 119 10.62 5.70 -18.79
C ALA A 119 11.04 4.23 -18.60
N ALA A 120 10.30 3.44 -17.82
CA ALA A 120 10.57 2.02 -17.67
C ALA A 120 10.45 1.26 -19.01
N ARG A 121 9.42 1.55 -19.80
CA ARG A 121 9.21 0.96 -21.13
C ARG A 121 10.36 1.30 -22.09
N GLU A 122 10.82 2.54 -22.09
CA GLU A 122 11.95 2.97 -22.91
C GLU A 122 13.23 2.23 -22.53
N LEU A 123 13.52 2.08 -21.24
CA LEU A 123 14.67 1.30 -20.76
C LEU A 123 14.60 -0.18 -21.15
N GLU A 124 13.42 -0.80 -21.05
CA GLU A 124 13.19 -2.16 -21.52
C GLU A 124 13.41 -2.30 -23.03
N GLN A 125 13.05 -1.26 -23.80
CA GLN A 125 13.27 -1.25 -25.24
C GLN A 125 14.75 -1.10 -25.59
N TYR A 126 15.46 -0.13 -24.99
CA TYR A 126 16.90 0.03 -25.16
C TYR A 126 17.68 -1.23 -24.79
N SER A 127 17.33 -1.86 -23.66
CA SER A 127 17.99 -3.11 -23.24
C SER A 127 17.74 -4.25 -24.23
N ARG A 128 16.52 -4.37 -24.77
CA ARG A 128 16.19 -5.34 -25.81
C ARG A 128 16.95 -5.10 -27.11
N ASP A 129 17.07 -3.85 -27.53
CA ASP A 129 17.75 -3.49 -28.77
C ASP A 129 19.28 -3.65 -28.64
N TYR A 130 19.84 -3.33 -27.48
CA TYR A 130 21.25 -3.60 -27.15
C TYR A 130 21.56 -5.10 -27.17
N LEU A 131 20.75 -5.92 -26.49
CA LEU A 131 20.90 -7.37 -26.50
C LEU A 131 20.72 -7.96 -27.91
N ARG A 132 19.80 -7.42 -28.70
CA ARG A 132 19.63 -7.80 -30.10
C ARG A 132 20.86 -7.49 -30.94
N GLY A 133 21.47 -6.32 -30.76
CA GLY A 133 22.71 -5.95 -31.45
C GLY A 133 23.86 -6.92 -31.15
N LEU A 134 24.04 -7.29 -29.88
CA LEU A 134 25.01 -8.31 -29.47
C LEU A 134 24.77 -9.68 -30.12
N LEU A 135 23.50 -10.11 -30.16
CA LEU A 135 23.11 -11.39 -30.78
C LEU A 135 23.23 -11.37 -32.31
N SER A 136 22.95 -10.24 -32.95
CA SER A 136 23.05 -10.08 -34.41
C SER A 136 24.49 -10.06 -34.94
N CYS A 137 25.48 -9.64 -34.13
CA CYS A 137 26.89 -9.70 -34.51
C CYS A 137 27.54 -11.09 -34.39
N SER A 138 26.86 -12.08 -33.79
CA SER A 138 27.42 -13.43 -33.58
C SER A 138 27.16 -14.41 -34.74
N SER A 139 26.63 -13.93 -35.87
CA SER A 139 26.12 -14.79 -36.96
C SER A 139 26.85 -14.67 -38.30
N ASP A 140 28.02 -14.02 -38.34
CA ASP A 140 28.93 -14.08 -39.49
C ASP A 140 30.21 -14.82 -39.07
N GLY A 141 30.52 -15.92 -39.75
CA GLY A 141 31.34 -17.01 -39.23
C GLY A 141 32.88 -16.87 -39.29
N ASP A 142 33.48 -17.74 -38.46
CA ASP A 142 34.77 -18.46 -38.57
C ASP A 142 36.13 -17.76 -38.27
N VAL A 143 37.01 -18.57 -37.67
CA VAL A 143 38.48 -18.52 -37.40
C VAL A 143 39.08 -17.75 -36.19
N SER A 144 39.53 -18.55 -35.20
CA SER A 144 40.84 -18.56 -34.52
C SER A 144 41.60 -17.24 -34.25
N ALA A 145 41.77 -16.90 -32.97
CA ALA A 145 43.08 -16.64 -32.31
C ALA A 145 42.85 -15.93 -30.97
N GLY A 146 43.62 -16.33 -29.94
CA GLY A 146 43.50 -15.85 -28.58
C GLY A 146 43.70 -14.34 -28.41
N GLY A 147 42.98 -13.77 -27.45
CA GLY A 147 43.23 -12.46 -26.88
C GLY A 147 43.23 -12.61 -25.36
N ALA A 148 44.34 -12.25 -24.73
CA ALA A 148 44.51 -12.25 -23.29
C ALA A 148 43.45 -11.37 -22.63
N ILE A 149 42.90 -11.87 -21.53
CA ILE A 149 42.07 -11.09 -20.63
C ILE A 149 43.06 -10.24 -19.83
N GLU A 150 43.25 -8.98 -20.22
CA GLU A 150 43.80 -7.97 -19.32
C GLU A 150 42.69 -7.63 -18.33
N GLU A 151 42.91 -8.00 -17.08
CA GLU A 151 42.08 -7.61 -15.96
C GLU A 151 42.37 -6.13 -15.68
N ASP A 152 41.50 -5.25 -16.17
CA ASP A 152 41.54 -3.82 -15.82
C ASP A 152 41.30 -3.65 -14.31
N ASP A 153 42.40 -3.23 -13.68
CA ASP A 153 42.57 -2.77 -12.32
C ASP A 153 41.63 -1.58 -12.05
N TRP A 154 40.59 -1.81 -11.24
CA TRP A 154 39.72 -0.75 -10.75
C TRP A 154 40.41 -0.09 -9.54
N ASP A 155 41.19 0.96 -9.79
CA ASP A 155 41.74 1.82 -8.75
C ASP A 155 40.62 2.59 -8.01
N ASP A 156 40.78 2.67 -6.69
CA ASP A 156 39.89 3.11 -5.60
C ASP A 156 39.45 4.60 -5.64
#